data_AF-A0A1C7MTI7-F1
#
_entry.id   AF-A0A1C7MTI7-F1
#
_cell.length_a   1.000
_cell.length_b   1.000
_cell.length_c   1.000
_cell.angle_alpha   90.00
_cell.angle_beta   90.00
_cell.angle_gamma   90.00
#
_symmetry.space_group_name_H-M   'P 1'
#
loop_
_entity.id
_entity.type
_entity.pdbx_description
1 polymer ?
#
loop_
_entity_poly.entity_id
_entity_poly.type
_entity_poly.pdbx_seq_one_letter_code
_entity_poly.pdbx_strand_id
1 'polypeptide(L)'
;MFIARAVSSGRLLQGPGTLPPDLPKVSDKAASLYKAAYKDINVEYPKPTLVPPGPETPPFCHREYHDMESVFWLLVYRLIMWGDGKDELEYDGVHPYLRDFLSHEISSMCHDQRGAWIDQAEFPNLLHSRLRKGPIATLITEMFGIVWPEYALCEGVSIDFVHEAFRRLLINAIVEMDATGEHYAFGEPRGFLKNYSDPVAPATSTHLSTQLGNKRPSDDSRHSSRKRTRH
;
A
#
# COMPACT_ATOMS: atom_id res chain seq x y z
N MET A 1 1.49 2.89 8.76
CA MET A 1 2.30 1.89 8.02
C MET A 1 1.62 1.58 6.68
N PHE A 2 2.36 1.50 5.57
CA PHE A 2 1.79 1.34 4.22
C PHE A 2 1.71 -0.13 3.81
N ILE A 3 0.79 -0.87 4.42
CA ILE A 3 0.54 -2.28 4.14
C ILE A 3 -0.85 -2.43 3.49
N ALA A 4 -1.03 -3.47 2.68
CA ALA A 4 -2.33 -3.93 2.21
C ALA A 4 -3.28 -4.26 3.36
N ARG A 5 -4.58 -4.00 3.18
CA ARG A 5 -5.58 -4.13 4.24
C ARG A 5 -5.80 -5.59 4.64
N ALA A 6 -5.88 -6.49 3.65
CA ALA A 6 -6.03 -7.92 3.88
C ALA A 6 -4.80 -8.53 4.57
N VAL A 7 -3.60 -8.05 4.22
CA VAL A 7 -2.34 -8.47 4.85
C VAL A 7 -2.25 -8.00 6.31
N SER A 8 -2.59 -6.74 6.58
CA SER A 8 -2.60 -6.22 7.97
C SER A 8 -3.52 -7.01 8.88
N SER A 9 -4.70 -7.37 8.37
CA SER A 9 -5.71 -8.11 9.12
C SER A 9 -5.52 -9.63 9.09
N GLY A 10 -4.61 -10.15 8.26
CA GLY A 10 -4.38 -11.58 8.07
C GLY A 10 -5.61 -12.37 7.60
N ARG A 11 -6.56 -11.71 6.93
CA ARG A 11 -7.83 -12.32 6.50
C ARG A 11 -8.28 -11.76 5.16
N LEU A 12 -9.05 -12.56 4.43
CA LEU A 12 -9.75 -12.10 3.23
C LEU A 12 -10.71 -10.97 3.62
N LEU A 13 -10.67 -9.88 2.87
CA LEU A 13 -11.62 -8.79 3.01
C LEU A 13 -12.75 -9.02 2.01
N GLN A 14 -13.96 -9.20 2.51
CA GLN A 14 -15.13 -9.25 1.63
C GLN A 14 -15.20 -7.91 0.89
N GLY A 15 -15.24 -7.99 -0.44
CA GLY A 15 -15.46 -6.81 -1.25
C GLY A 15 -16.80 -6.18 -0.91
N PRO A 16 -16.98 -4.87 -1.17
CA PRO A 16 -18.33 -4.39 -1.46
C PRO A 16 -18.91 -5.30 -2.56
N GLY A 17 -20.22 -5.47 -2.65
CA GLY A 17 -20.87 -6.32 -3.68
C GLY A 17 -20.67 -5.83 -5.13
N THR A 18 -19.58 -5.12 -5.42
CA THR A 18 -19.15 -4.62 -6.70
C THR A 18 -18.28 -5.65 -7.42
N LEU A 19 -18.46 -5.71 -8.73
CA LEU A 19 -17.63 -6.52 -9.62
C LEU A 19 -16.19 -5.99 -9.61
N PRO A 20 -15.20 -6.87 -9.81
CA PRO A 20 -13.83 -6.43 -10.02
C PRO A 20 -13.74 -5.51 -11.25
N PRO A 21 -12.84 -4.51 -11.21
CA PRO A 21 -12.74 -3.50 -12.25
C PRO A 21 -12.16 -4.08 -13.56
N ASP A 22 -12.46 -3.43 -14.67
CA ASP A 22 -11.82 -3.72 -15.95
C ASP A 22 -10.38 -3.17 -15.97
N LEU A 23 -9.53 -3.75 -16.84
CA LEU A 23 -8.22 -3.15 -17.09
C LEU A 23 -8.38 -1.75 -17.68
N PRO A 24 -7.64 -0.75 -17.15
CA PRO A 24 -7.59 0.58 -17.75
C PRO A 24 -7.19 0.50 -19.23
N LYS A 25 -7.82 1.35 -20.04
CA LYS A 25 -7.45 1.51 -21.46
C LYS A 25 -6.22 2.41 -21.55
N VAL A 26 -5.35 2.14 -22.51
CA VAL A 26 -4.20 3.01 -22.81
C VAL A 26 -4.57 3.89 -23.99
N SER A 27 -4.29 5.19 -23.89
CA SER A 27 -4.47 6.10 -25.03
C SER A 27 -3.51 5.75 -26.17
N ASP A 28 -3.87 6.01 -27.42
CA ASP A 28 -3.03 5.70 -28.59
C ASP A 28 -1.63 6.34 -28.48
N LYS A 29 -1.57 7.55 -27.92
CA LYS A 29 -0.31 8.26 -27.69
C LYS A 29 0.55 7.56 -26.64
N ALA A 30 -0.04 7.19 -25.50
CA ALA A 30 0.67 6.46 -24.45
C ALA A 30 1.14 5.08 -24.94
N ALA A 31 0.30 4.35 -25.67
CA ALA A 31 0.63 3.06 -26.25
C ALA A 31 1.80 3.17 -27.24
N SER A 32 1.77 4.19 -28.10
CA SER A 32 2.84 4.46 -29.07
C SER A 32 4.18 4.78 -28.39
N LEU A 33 4.16 5.64 -27.37
CA LEU A 33 5.37 6.00 -26.62
C LEU A 33 5.95 4.79 -25.87
N TYR A 34 5.09 4.03 -25.19
CA TYR A 34 5.53 2.85 -24.44
C TYR A 34 6.13 1.79 -25.38
N LYS A 35 5.49 1.55 -26.53
CA LYS A 35 5.99 0.60 -27.55
C LYS A 35 7.32 1.02 -28.15
N ALA A 36 7.58 2.32 -28.28
CA ALA A 36 8.86 2.82 -28.79
C ALA A 36 10.04 2.58 -27.82
N ALA A 37 9.77 2.55 -26.51
CA ALA A 37 10.80 2.35 -25.48
C ALA A 37 10.94 0.90 -25.01
N TYR A 38 9.84 0.14 -25.03
CA TYR A 38 9.75 -1.19 -24.43
C TYR A 38 9.08 -2.21 -25.37
N LYS A 39 7.88 -2.68 -25.00
CA LYS A 39 7.08 -3.68 -25.70
C LYS A 39 5.63 -3.21 -25.81
N ASP A 40 4.77 -4.00 -26.45
CA ASP A 40 3.35 -3.67 -26.47
C ASP A 40 2.75 -3.69 -25.06
N ILE A 41 2.01 -2.63 -24.71
CA ILE A 41 1.32 -2.48 -23.42
C ILE A 41 -0.11 -3.02 -23.49
N ASN A 42 -0.68 -3.16 -24.69
CA ASN A 42 -2.03 -3.64 -24.90
C ASN A 42 -2.08 -5.18 -24.87
N VAL A 43 -1.51 -5.77 -23.82
CA VAL A 43 -1.63 -7.20 -23.54
C VAL A 43 -3.04 -7.47 -23.01
N GLU A 44 -3.74 -8.44 -23.60
CA GLU A 44 -5.05 -8.85 -23.10
C GLU A 44 -4.89 -9.69 -21.83
N TYR A 45 -5.70 -9.38 -20.82
CA TYR A 45 -5.84 -10.22 -19.65
C TYR A 45 -7.30 -10.68 -19.55
N PRO A 46 -7.54 -11.93 -19.13
CA PRO A 46 -8.89 -12.36 -18.79
C PRO A 46 -9.48 -11.45 -17.71
N LYS A 47 -10.76 -11.11 -17.88
CA LYS A 47 -11.48 -10.31 -16.91
C LYS A 47 -11.67 -11.12 -15.61
N PRO A 48 -11.27 -10.58 -14.45
CA PRO A 48 -11.55 -11.20 -13.17
C PRO A 48 -13.05 -11.46 -13.02
N THR A 49 -13.43 -12.67 -12.62
CA THR A 49 -14.83 -13.01 -12.35
C THR A 49 -14.99 -13.37 -10.89
N LEU A 50 -15.90 -12.68 -10.20
CA LEU A 50 -16.16 -12.93 -8.78
C LEU A 50 -16.76 -14.33 -8.59
N VAL A 51 -16.14 -15.12 -7.71
CA VAL A 51 -16.68 -16.40 -7.27
C VAL A 51 -17.51 -16.16 -6.01
N PRO A 52 -18.76 -16.64 -5.96
CA PRO A 52 -19.58 -16.54 -4.75
C PRO A 52 -18.85 -17.17 -3.55
N PRO A 53 -18.82 -16.52 -2.38
CA PRO A 53 -18.24 -17.12 -1.19
C PRO A 53 -19.01 -18.39 -0.82
N GLY A 54 -18.28 -19.44 -0.47
CA GLY A 54 -18.81 -20.77 -0.19
C GLY A 54 -17.86 -21.58 0.67
N PRO A 55 -18.15 -22.86 0.93
CA PRO A 55 -17.27 -23.74 1.70
C PRO A 55 -15.84 -23.84 1.12
N GLU A 56 -15.72 -23.59 -0.18
CA GLU A 56 -14.48 -23.61 -0.96
C GLU A 56 -13.75 -22.25 -1.01
N THR A 57 -14.18 -21.25 -0.24
CA THR A 57 -13.45 -19.97 -0.17
C THR A 57 -12.02 -20.23 0.33
N PRO A 58 -10.99 -19.83 -0.43
CA PRO A 58 -9.61 -20.14 -0.07
C PRO A 58 -9.23 -19.47 1.25
N PRO A 59 -8.27 -20.04 2.01
CA PRO A 59 -7.69 -19.32 3.13
C PRO A 59 -6.98 -18.06 2.63
N PHE A 60 -6.87 -17.05 3.50
CA PHE A 60 -6.05 -15.89 3.21
C PHE A 60 -4.60 -16.29 2.91
N CYS A 61 -4.04 -15.70 1.86
CA CYS A 61 -2.65 -15.87 1.47
C CYS A 61 -2.15 -14.55 0.88
N HIS A 62 -0.94 -14.13 1.25
CA HIS A 62 -0.29 -12.98 0.63
C HIS A 62 -0.02 -13.24 -0.87
N ARG A 63 -0.10 -12.19 -1.68
CA ARG A 63 -0.10 -12.19 -3.14
C ARG A 63 0.36 -10.83 -3.65
N GLU A 64 0.73 -10.76 -4.91
CA GLU A 64 1.37 -9.63 -5.58
C GLU A 64 0.46 -8.39 -5.66
N TYR A 65 -0.86 -8.57 -5.80
CA TYR A 65 -1.80 -7.45 -5.74
C TYR A 65 -1.83 -6.76 -4.37
N HIS A 66 -1.45 -7.46 -3.28
CA HIS A 66 -1.28 -6.83 -1.98
C HIS A 66 -0.05 -5.91 -1.93
N ASP A 67 1.01 -6.25 -2.66
CA ASP A 67 2.17 -5.39 -2.76
C ASP A 67 1.81 -4.10 -3.51
N MET A 68 0.98 -4.22 -4.55
CA MET A 68 0.46 -3.06 -5.27
C MET A 68 -0.50 -2.20 -4.46
N GLU A 69 -1.37 -2.79 -3.64
CA GLU A 69 -2.17 -2.03 -2.67
C GLU A 69 -1.26 -1.29 -1.66
N SER A 70 -0.18 -1.92 -1.20
CA SER A 70 0.79 -1.28 -0.30
C SER A 70 1.48 -0.08 -0.96
N VAL A 71 1.90 -0.23 -2.23
CA VAL A 71 2.47 0.85 -3.06
C VAL A 71 1.46 1.98 -3.28
N PHE A 72 0.20 1.64 -3.53
CA PHE A 72 -0.87 2.62 -3.65
C PHE A 72 -0.99 3.47 -2.39
N TRP A 73 -1.07 2.84 -1.21
CA TRP A 73 -1.19 3.57 0.05
C TRP A 73 0.01 4.47 0.35
N LEU A 74 1.22 4.02 -0.03
CA LEU A 74 2.43 4.86 0.05
C LEU A 74 2.32 6.08 -0.87
N LEU A 75 1.89 5.89 -2.12
CA LEU A 75 1.73 6.96 -3.10
C LEU A 75 0.70 7.99 -2.63
N VAL A 76 -0.45 7.53 -2.16
CA VAL A 76 -1.51 8.37 -1.59
C VAL A 76 -0.95 9.24 -0.47
N TYR A 77 -0.30 8.62 0.52
CA TYR A 77 0.27 9.36 1.65
C TYR A 77 1.26 10.43 1.17
N ARG A 78 2.14 10.08 0.21
CA ARG A 78 3.09 11.02 -0.35
C ARG A 78 2.43 12.19 -1.08
N LEU A 79 1.32 11.97 -1.77
CA LEU A 79 0.60 13.03 -2.49
C LEU A 79 -0.25 13.91 -1.55
N ILE A 80 -0.82 13.33 -0.49
CA ILE A 80 -1.48 14.10 0.57
C ILE A 80 -0.46 15.00 1.28
N MET A 81 0.75 14.49 1.52
CA MET A 81 1.85 15.25 2.13
C MET A 81 2.60 16.14 1.14
N TRP A 82 2.32 16.05 -0.17
CA TRP A 82 3.03 16.82 -1.19
C TRP A 82 2.69 18.30 -1.08
N GLY A 83 3.71 19.16 -1.12
CA GLY A 83 3.61 20.61 -1.14
C GLY A 83 4.95 21.23 -1.52
N ASP A 84 5.07 22.54 -1.37
CA ASP A 84 6.31 23.28 -1.65
C ASP A 84 7.04 23.75 -0.38
N GLY A 85 6.67 23.21 0.78
CA GLY A 85 7.18 23.58 2.10
C GLY A 85 6.66 24.93 2.64
N LYS A 86 5.91 25.69 1.84
CA LYS A 86 5.26 26.95 2.26
C LYS A 86 3.78 26.76 2.55
N ASP A 87 3.19 25.73 1.96
CA ASP A 87 1.80 25.34 2.18
C ASP A 87 1.65 24.59 3.51
N GLU A 88 0.84 25.15 4.42
CA GLU A 88 0.35 24.41 5.58
C GLU A 88 -0.76 23.44 5.15
N LEU A 89 -0.83 22.27 5.80
CA LEU A 89 -2.00 21.40 5.65
C LEU A 89 -3.23 22.14 6.20
N GLU A 90 -4.23 22.42 5.34
CA GLU A 90 -5.57 22.84 5.77
C GLU A 90 -6.09 21.78 6.77
N TYR A 91 -6.10 22.15 8.04
CA TYR A 91 -6.04 21.23 9.17
C TYR A 91 -7.31 20.38 9.35
N ASP A 92 -8.47 20.85 8.89
CA ASP A 92 -9.74 20.31 9.38
C ASP A 92 -10.24 19.05 8.64
N GLY A 93 -9.94 18.88 7.34
CA GLY A 93 -10.47 17.77 6.53
C GLY A 93 -9.50 16.60 6.33
N VAL A 94 -8.20 16.87 6.31
CA VAL A 94 -7.16 15.88 5.97
C VAL A 94 -6.66 15.11 7.20
N HIS A 95 -6.80 15.69 8.39
CA HIS A 95 -6.29 15.14 9.65
C HIS A 95 -6.82 13.74 10.00
N PRO A 96 -8.12 13.40 9.84
CA PRO A 96 -8.61 12.06 10.12
C PRO A 96 -7.93 10.99 9.27
N TYR A 97 -7.76 11.25 7.96
CA TYR A 97 -7.13 10.34 7.01
C TYR A 97 -5.63 10.16 7.29
N LEU A 98 -4.92 11.25 7.62
CA LEU A 98 -3.51 11.18 8.02
C LEU A 98 -3.34 10.45 9.34
N ARG A 99 -4.21 10.69 10.32
CA ARG A 99 -4.23 9.94 11.57
C ARG A 99 -4.39 8.45 11.28
N ASP A 100 -5.35 8.06 10.44
CA ASP A 100 -5.58 6.65 10.10
C ASP A 100 -4.34 5.99 9.44
N PHE A 101 -3.58 6.71 8.62
CA PHE A 101 -2.31 6.21 8.07
C PHE A 101 -1.23 6.00 9.15
N LEU A 102 -1.16 6.89 10.13
CA LEU A 102 -0.13 6.94 11.16
C LEU A 102 -0.45 6.04 12.36
N SER A 103 -1.73 5.91 12.73
CA SER A 103 -2.22 5.09 13.84
C SER A 103 -2.59 3.66 13.40
N HIS A 104 -2.15 3.24 12.22
CA HIS A 104 -2.45 1.91 11.70
C HIS A 104 -1.72 0.83 12.52
N GLU A 105 -2.50 -0.07 13.13
CA GLU A 105 -2.01 -1.24 13.87
C GLU A 105 -2.19 -2.53 13.05
N ILE A 106 -1.18 -3.41 13.10
CA ILE A 106 -1.28 -4.77 12.52
C ILE A 106 -2.00 -5.67 13.51
N SER A 107 -3.22 -6.07 13.20
CA SER A 107 -3.96 -7.05 13.99
C SER A 107 -5.19 -7.54 13.24
N SER A 108 -5.49 -8.82 13.36
CA SER A 108 -6.75 -9.41 12.86
C SER A 108 -8.00 -8.91 13.60
N MET A 109 -7.82 -8.32 14.78
CA MET A 109 -8.88 -7.74 15.60
C MET A 109 -9.10 -6.25 15.30
N CYS A 110 -8.15 -5.59 14.65
CA CYS A 110 -8.25 -4.17 14.32
C CYS A 110 -8.85 -4.00 12.92
N HIS A 111 -9.86 -3.13 12.81
CA HIS A 111 -10.41 -2.76 11.51
C HIS A 111 -9.48 -1.74 10.84
N ASP A 112 -9.09 -1.99 9.60
CA ASP A 112 -8.37 -1.00 8.81
C ASP A 112 -9.34 0.12 8.40
N GLN A 113 -9.15 1.31 8.98
CA GLN A 113 -10.03 2.46 8.76
C GLN A 113 -10.06 2.91 7.29
N ARG A 114 -9.03 2.56 6.50
CA ARG A 114 -9.00 2.82 5.04
C ARG A 114 -10.07 2.04 4.28
N GLY A 115 -10.65 1.00 4.88
CA GLY A 115 -11.84 0.32 4.37
C GLY A 115 -13.12 1.17 4.43
N ALA A 116 -13.18 2.12 5.37
CA ALA A 116 -14.30 3.03 5.58
C ALA A 116 -14.12 4.37 4.85
N TRP A 117 -13.05 4.53 4.07
CA TRP A 117 -12.88 5.70 3.21
C TRP A 117 -13.92 5.59 2.08
N ILE A 118 -15.06 6.24 2.28
CA ILE A 118 -16.18 6.23 1.37
C ILE A 118 -16.07 7.41 0.40
N ASP A 119 -16.42 7.11 -0.85
CA ASP A 119 -16.40 7.91 -2.07
C ASP A 119 -15.03 8.20 -2.70
N GLN A 120 -14.75 7.45 -3.77
CA GLN A 120 -13.64 7.73 -4.70
C GLN A 120 -13.68 9.17 -5.22
N ALA A 121 -14.87 9.77 -5.34
CA ALA A 121 -15.04 11.14 -5.81
C ALA A 121 -14.59 12.20 -4.78
N GLU A 122 -14.54 11.87 -3.49
CA GLU A 122 -14.05 12.80 -2.45
C GLU A 122 -12.55 12.71 -2.27
N PHE A 123 -11.92 11.65 -2.76
CA PHE A 123 -10.49 11.40 -2.62
C PHE A 123 -9.59 12.54 -3.13
N PRO A 124 -9.86 13.17 -4.29
CA PRO A 124 -9.08 14.32 -4.75
C PRO A 124 -9.06 15.49 -3.78
N ASN A 125 -10.08 15.65 -2.91
CA ASN A 125 -10.13 16.74 -1.94
C ASN A 125 -9.05 16.62 -0.84
N LEU A 126 -8.51 15.42 -0.63
CA LEU A 126 -7.40 15.19 0.30
C LEU A 126 -6.05 15.71 -0.23
N LEU A 127 -5.95 15.91 -1.55
CA LEU A 127 -4.72 16.35 -2.20
C LEU A 127 -4.49 17.85 -2.03
N HIS A 128 -3.27 18.29 -2.36
CA HIS A 128 -2.94 19.71 -2.41
C HIS A 128 -3.81 20.41 -3.45
N SER A 129 -4.20 21.68 -3.23
CA SER A 129 -5.01 22.46 -4.18
C SER A 129 -4.52 22.37 -5.63
N ARG A 130 -3.19 22.35 -5.83
CA ARG A 130 -2.55 22.19 -7.15
C ARG A 130 -2.64 20.79 -7.76
N LEU A 131 -2.89 19.77 -6.96
CA LEU A 131 -3.09 18.37 -7.37
C LEU A 131 -4.58 17.98 -7.43
N ARG A 132 -5.47 18.73 -6.76
CA ARG A 132 -6.92 18.40 -6.65
C ARG A 132 -7.63 18.36 -8.01
N LYS A 133 -7.08 19.05 -9.02
CA LYS A 133 -7.64 19.16 -10.36
C LYS A 133 -6.50 18.89 -11.33
N GLY A 134 -6.61 17.84 -12.14
CA GLY A 134 -5.59 17.47 -13.11
C GLY A 134 -5.31 15.96 -13.15
N PRO A 135 -4.30 15.54 -13.92
CA PRO A 135 -4.00 14.14 -14.19
C PRO A 135 -3.67 13.34 -12.92
N ILE A 136 -3.08 13.96 -11.90
CA ILE A 136 -2.76 13.29 -10.62
C ILE A 136 -4.03 12.93 -9.83
N ALA A 137 -5.02 13.82 -9.79
CA ALA A 137 -6.31 13.50 -9.18
C ALA A 137 -6.99 12.34 -9.90
N THR A 138 -7.05 12.39 -11.24
CA THR A 138 -7.59 11.31 -12.06
C THR A 138 -6.87 9.99 -11.82
N LEU A 139 -5.54 10.00 -11.89
CA LEU A 139 -4.67 8.82 -11.68
C LEU A 139 -4.98 8.11 -10.36
N ILE A 140 -5.05 8.86 -9.26
CA ILE A 140 -5.22 8.27 -7.94
C ILE A 140 -6.65 7.76 -7.73
N THR A 141 -7.65 8.47 -8.24
CA THR A 141 -9.04 8.00 -8.23
C THR A 141 -9.18 6.70 -9.00
N GLU A 142 -8.60 6.60 -10.20
CA GLU A 142 -8.64 5.37 -11.01
C GLU A 142 -7.86 4.23 -10.33
N MET A 143 -6.67 4.51 -9.76
CA MET A 143 -5.92 3.51 -8.99
C MET A 143 -6.69 3.01 -7.76
N PHE A 144 -7.40 3.89 -7.05
CA PHE A 144 -8.26 3.48 -5.93
C PHE A 144 -9.36 2.52 -6.41
N GLY A 145 -9.92 2.76 -7.60
CA GLY A 145 -10.86 1.84 -8.25
C GLY A 145 -10.28 0.48 -8.61
N ILE A 146 -8.98 0.42 -8.89
CA ILE A 146 -8.24 -0.84 -9.11
C ILE A 146 -7.91 -1.56 -7.80
N VAL A 147 -7.69 -0.84 -6.69
CA VAL A 147 -7.40 -1.46 -5.39
C VAL A 147 -8.66 -2.13 -4.84
N TRP A 148 -8.85 -3.38 -5.26
CA TRP A 148 -9.94 -4.21 -4.81
C TRP A 148 -9.52 -5.04 -3.58
N PRO A 149 -10.38 -5.16 -2.53
CA PRO A 149 -9.94 -5.71 -1.25
C PRO A 149 -9.40 -7.13 -1.29
N GLU A 150 -9.89 -7.99 -2.20
CA GLU A 150 -9.44 -9.38 -2.22
C GLU A 150 -9.60 -10.10 -3.56
N TYR A 151 -8.67 -9.89 -4.50
CA TYR A 151 -8.66 -10.60 -5.78
C TYR A 151 -8.59 -12.13 -5.66
N ALA A 152 -8.24 -12.72 -4.50
CA ALA A 152 -8.37 -14.16 -4.27
C ALA A 152 -9.82 -14.68 -4.37
N LEU A 153 -10.82 -13.81 -4.27
CA LEU A 153 -12.22 -14.16 -4.50
C LEU A 153 -12.60 -14.19 -5.99
N CYS A 154 -11.65 -13.95 -6.89
CA CYS A 154 -11.89 -13.94 -8.32
C CYS A 154 -11.19 -15.10 -9.03
N GLU A 155 -11.87 -15.67 -10.02
CA GLU A 155 -11.27 -16.56 -11.01
C GLU A 155 -10.64 -15.77 -12.15
N GLY A 156 -9.59 -16.34 -12.75
CA GLY A 156 -8.92 -15.77 -13.92
C GLY A 156 -8.06 -14.54 -13.64
N VAL A 157 -7.81 -14.17 -12.38
CA VAL A 157 -6.91 -13.05 -12.08
C VAL A 157 -5.47 -13.46 -12.37
N SER A 158 -4.86 -12.81 -13.35
CA SER A 158 -3.42 -12.90 -13.52
C SER A 158 -2.70 -12.24 -12.35
N ILE A 159 -1.58 -12.82 -11.95
CA ILE A 159 -0.65 -12.28 -10.96
C ILE A 159 -0.25 -10.82 -11.26
N ASP A 160 -0.16 -10.48 -12.54
CA ASP A 160 0.27 -9.16 -13.01
C ASP A 160 -0.91 -8.19 -13.25
N PHE A 161 -2.16 -8.57 -12.97
CA PHE A 161 -3.33 -7.77 -13.34
C PHE A 161 -3.28 -6.35 -12.75
N VAL A 162 -3.05 -6.23 -11.44
CA VAL A 162 -3.00 -4.93 -10.75
C VAL A 162 -1.74 -4.15 -11.13
N HIS A 163 -0.61 -4.84 -11.29
CA HIS A 163 0.63 -4.25 -11.79
C HIS A 163 0.44 -3.61 -13.17
N GLU A 164 -0.20 -4.34 -14.08
CA GLU A 164 -0.50 -3.87 -15.43
C GLU A 164 -1.49 -2.71 -15.39
N ALA A 165 -2.56 -2.82 -14.60
CA ALA A 165 -3.53 -1.73 -14.44
C ALA A 165 -2.84 -0.43 -14.00
N PHE A 166 -1.99 -0.49 -12.97
CA PHE A 166 -1.26 0.67 -12.48
C PHE A 166 -0.29 1.22 -13.54
N ARG A 167 0.41 0.34 -14.27
CA ARG A 167 1.29 0.76 -15.37
C ARG A 167 0.54 1.54 -16.44
N ARG A 168 -0.65 1.09 -16.85
CA ARG A 168 -1.50 1.74 -17.85
C ARG A 168 -1.96 3.12 -17.39
N LEU A 169 -2.39 3.21 -16.13
CA LEU A 169 -2.80 4.46 -15.52
C LEU A 169 -1.64 5.45 -15.45
N LEU A 170 -0.46 5.00 -15.02
CA LEU A 170 0.74 5.84 -14.91
C LEU A 170 1.16 6.42 -16.27
N ILE A 171 1.21 5.59 -17.33
CA ILE A 171 1.64 6.10 -18.63
C ILE A 171 0.61 7.07 -19.24
N ASN A 172 -0.70 6.85 -19.02
CA ASN A 172 -1.72 7.80 -19.43
C ASN A 172 -1.57 9.12 -18.68
N ALA A 173 -1.39 9.08 -17.36
CA ALA A 173 -1.21 10.29 -16.55
C ALA A 173 0.03 11.09 -16.95
N ILE A 174 1.15 10.42 -17.28
CA ILE A 174 2.36 11.08 -17.79
C ILE A 174 2.07 11.80 -19.11
N VAL A 175 1.40 11.13 -20.05
CA VAL A 175 1.04 11.74 -21.34
C VAL A 175 0.07 12.91 -21.16
N GLU A 176 -0.89 12.80 -20.25
CA GLU A 176 -1.83 13.86 -19.96
C GLU A 176 -1.13 15.07 -19.32
N MET A 177 -0.21 14.84 -18.37
CA MET A 177 0.62 15.88 -17.77
C MET A 177 1.47 16.63 -18.82
N ASP A 178 2.10 15.90 -19.74
CA ASP A 178 2.85 16.51 -20.84
C ASP A 178 1.95 17.35 -21.76
N ALA A 179 0.71 16.89 -22.01
CA ALA A 179 -0.24 17.60 -22.86
C ALA A 179 -0.81 18.87 -22.20
N THR A 180 -1.01 18.86 -20.88
CA THR A 180 -1.51 20.01 -20.12
C THR A 180 -0.41 20.96 -19.66
N GLY A 181 0.87 20.55 -19.77
CA GLY A 181 2.01 21.28 -19.23
C GLY A 181 2.07 21.28 -17.69
N GLU A 182 1.32 20.38 -17.05
CA GLU A 182 1.31 20.23 -15.60
C GLU A 182 2.51 19.41 -15.15
N HIS A 183 3.55 20.10 -14.70
CA HIS A 183 4.73 19.48 -14.11
C HIS A 183 4.80 19.76 -12.61
N TYR A 184 4.95 18.68 -11.84
CA TYR A 184 4.98 18.72 -10.38
C TYR A 184 6.41 18.47 -9.90
N ALA A 185 7.05 19.51 -9.35
CA ALA A 185 8.31 19.33 -8.65
C ALA A 185 8.03 18.74 -7.25
N PHE A 186 8.81 17.75 -6.83
CA PHE A 186 8.80 17.31 -5.44
C PHE A 186 9.66 18.29 -4.63
N GLY A 187 8.99 19.14 -3.85
CA GLY A 187 9.62 20.00 -2.84
C GLY A 187 9.69 19.30 -1.47
N GLU A 188 10.02 20.08 -0.44
CA GLU A 188 9.86 19.64 0.94
C GLU A 188 8.40 19.22 1.20
N PRO A 189 8.15 18.12 1.94
CA PRO A 189 6.79 17.77 2.35
C PRO A 189 6.10 18.96 3.02
N ARG A 190 4.76 19.05 2.92
CA ARG A 190 4.00 20.03 3.69
C ARG A 190 4.41 19.93 5.16
N GLY A 191 4.63 21.09 5.79
CA GLY A 191 5.02 21.14 7.18
C GLY A 191 3.97 20.44 8.05
N PHE A 192 4.39 19.46 8.85
CA PHE A 192 3.59 19.06 10.01
C PHE A 192 3.53 20.27 10.94
N LEU A 193 2.33 20.71 11.31
CA LEU A 193 2.16 21.80 12.27
C LEU A 193 2.98 21.48 13.53
N LYS A 194 3.69 22.50 14.04
CA LYS A 194 4.47 22.48 15.30
C LYS A 194 3.66 22.06 16.54
N ASN A 195 2.35 21.85 16.40
CA ASN A 195 1.41 21.56 17.48
C ASN A 195 0.78 20.15 17.39
N TYR A 196 1.26 19.26 16.50
CA TYR A 196 0.87 17.86 16.57
C TYR A 196 1.47 17.25 17.86
N SER A 197 0.65 17.22 18.90
CA SER A 197 0.92 16.45 20.11
C SER A 197 0.40 15.05 19.83
N ASP A 198 1.29 14.05 19.79
CA ASP A 198 0.91 12.65 19.66
C ASP A 198 -0.24 12.35 20.64
N PRO A 199 -1.42 11.89 20.18
CA PRO A 199 -2.40 11.33 21.07
C PRO A 199 -1.90 9.94 21.47
N VAL A 200 -1.04 9.90 22.50
CA VAL A 200 -0.61 8.72 23.26
C VAL A 200 -0.13 7.56 22.39
N ALA A 201 1.18 7.48 22.17
CA ALA A 201 1.83 6.25 21.72
C ALA A 201 1.35 5.06 22.60
N PRO A 202 0.73 4.01 22.04
CA PRO A 202 0.48 2.81 22.81
C PRO A 202 1.85 2.24 23.21
N ALA A 203 1.98 1.98 24.52
CA ALA A 203 3.21 1.50 25.13
C ALA A 203 3.85 0.38 24.31
N THR A 204 5.14 0.54 24.02
CA THR A 204 6.04 -0.46 23.46
C THR A 204 5.64 -1.90 23.79
N SER A 205 5.10 -2.62 22.82
CA SER A 205 5.04 -4.09 22.87
C SER A 205 6.46 -4.63 22.66
N THR A 206 7.20 -4.75 23.75
CA THR A 206 8.42 -5.57 23.83
C THR A 206 8.02 -7.05 23.70
N HIS A 207 7.85 -7.53 22.47
CA HIS A 207 7.80 -8.96 22.20
C HIS A 207 8.33 -9.25 20.80
N LEU A 208 9.64 -9.09 20.58
CA LEU A 208 10.41 -9.78 19.54
C LEU A 208 11.90 -9.40 19.62
N SER A 209 12.62 -9.97 20.58
CA SER A 209 14.06 -10.29 20.46
C SER A 209 14.62 -10.84 21.77
N THR A 210 14.46 -12.15 21.99
CA THR A 210 15.48 -12.91 22.73
C THR A 210 15.37 -14.36 22.31
N GLN A 211 16.53 -14.98 22.03
CA GLN A 211 16.78 -16.29 21.42
C GLN A 211 17.10 -16.18 19.92
N LEU A 212 18.30 -16.45 19.41
CA LEU A 212 19.49 -17.10 19.95
C LEU A 212 20.72 -16.58 19.19
N GLY A 213 21.74 -16.12 19.91
CA GLY A 213 23.01 -15.74 19.30
C GLY A 213 24.04 -15.34 20.34
N ASN A 214 24.65 -16.33 20.99
CA ASN A 214 26.09 -16.36 21.31
C ASN A 214 26.42 -17.53 22.25
N LYS A 215 26.75 -18.69 21.66
CA LYS A 215 27.64 -19.65 22.31
C LYS A 215 29.05 -19.39 21.79
N ARG A 216 29.94 -18.93 22.66
CA ARG A 216 31.40 -19.11 22.53
C ARG A 216 32.01 -19.45 23.90
N PRO A 217 33.15 -20.14 23.89
CA PRO A 217 33.44 -21.25 24.79
C PRO A 217 34.14 -20.78 26.07
N SER A 218 33.90 -21.49 27.17
CA SER A 218 34.70 -21.42 28.38
C SER A 218 35.71 -22.57 28.37
N ASP A 219 36.98 -22.24 28.15
CA ASP A 219 38.10 -23.12 28.47
C ASP A 219 38.86 -22.56 29.68
N ASP A 220 39.53 -23.49 30.36
CA ASP A 220 40.48 -23.37 31.48
C ASP A 220 39.89 -23.23 32.90
N SER A 221 40.32 -24.00 33.92
CA SER A 221 41.40 -24.98 33.97
C SER A 221 41.32 -25.88 35.22
N ARG A 222 41.82 -27.09 35.01
CA ARG A 222 42.36 -28.11 35.93
C ARG A 222 42.58 -27.74 37.40
N HIS A 223 42.06 -28.59 38.30
CA HIS A 223 42.85 -29.04 39.46
C HIS A 223 42.72 -30.54 39.71
N SER A 224 43.89 -31.15 39.79
CA SER A 224 44.20 -32.55 40.07
C SER A 224 43.98 -32.88 41.54
N SER A 225 43.41 -34.05 41.84
CA SER A 225 43.90 -34.90 42.95
C SER A 225 43.42 -36.35 42.82
N ARG A 226 44.41 -37.21 42.67
CA ARG A 226 44.41 -38.68 42.71
C ARG A 226 44.18 -39.19 44.13
N LYS A 227 43.52 -40.35 44.25
CA LYS A 227 43.63 -41.49 45.23
C LYS A 227 42.21 -42.01 45.51
N ARG A 228 41.92 -43.29 45.75
CA ARG A 228 42.62 -44.58 45.77
C ARG A 228 41.51 -45.65 45.82
N THR A 229 41.83 -46.85 45.36
CA THR A 229 41.04 -48.10 45.30
C THR A 229 40.59 -48.70 46.64
N ARG A 230 39.69 -49.71 46.50
CA ARG A 230 39.25 -50.81 47.40
C ARG A 230 37.87 -50.58 48.07
N HIS A 231 36.95 -51.53 48.15
CA HIS A 231 36.94 -52.98 47.95
C HIS A 231 35.61 -53.43 47.32
#